data_AF-A0A6J2TGM9-F1
#
_entry.id   AF-A0A6J2TGM9-F1
#
_cell.length_a   1.000
_cell.length_b   1.000
_cell.length_c   1.000
_cell.angle_alpha   90.00
_cell.angle_beta   90.00
_cell.angle_gamma   90.00
#
_symmetry.space_group_name_H-M   'P 1'
#
loop_
_entity.id
_entity.type
_entity.pdbx_description
1 polymer ?
#
loop_
_entity_poly.entity_id
_entity_poly.type
_entity_poly.pdbx_seq_one_letter_code
_entity_poly.pdbx_strand_id
1 'polypeptide(L)'
;MPRRRHSRYIFETAENWRTFRHELVINNLRINCQSCHSRVAANEPYSHHWLEGEDATHIKLSLEEKLVLRRIERERIECFLLCDESASERTSDFLLEAGTDAVPQLLRFLFYEATRMGVTIGFFVKINQKREHMYYETSEVQISHFLDINETVDLLFSLLLEKISNYLALQHNSDLEGFFVKRLKVTVKRQWTDGELQLPLQYRVKCDVNRVQSNNLTPVDMTLLTDSYLRYQGKQFGDFPASLRVNLYCFRMCASSKELYAVPYLLTSDDVNNTPTFIIQNDVTGEFRGLHEIRNIRHFLRADSQDHLFVCRLCKTHFADRAMFALHKQINCGSGFVVWQMDEPTVELHANCFVLPKQYFKHAWFGLGR
;
A
#
# COMPACT_ATOMS: atom_id res chain seq x y z
N MET A 1 12.38 5.27 25.77
CA MET A 1 12.98 5.74 24.49
C MET A 1 12.37 4.92 23.35
N PRO A 2 11.91 5.55 22.25
CA PRO A 2 11.38 4.78 21.12
C PRO A 2 12.50 3.91 20.53
N ARG A 3 12.20 2.63 20.32
CA ARG A 3 13.14 1.66 19.73
C ARG A 3 13.52 2.18 18.34
N ARG A 4 14.80 2.49 18.11
CA ARG A 4 15.29 2.83 16.77
C ARG A 4 15.31 1.54 15.95
N ARG A 5 14.24 1.33 15.19
CA ARG A 5 14.13 0.28 14.19
C ARG A 5 14.47 0.89 12.83
N HIS A 6 15.42 0.31 12.13
CA HIS A 6 15.64 0.63 10.72
C HIS A 6 15.92 -0.63 9.92
N SER A 7 15.53 -0.61 8.65
CA SER A 7 15.75 -1.70 7.72
C SER A 7 16.92 -1.40 6.80
N ARG A 8 17.69 -2.44 6.48
CA ARG A 8 18.81 -2.39 5.55
C ARG A 8 18.64 -3.49 4.51
N TYR A 9 18.87 -3.15 3.25
CA TYR A 9 18.83 -4.08 2.13
C TYR A 9 20.24 -4.18 1.56
N ILE A 10 20.80 -5.38 1.52
CA ILE A 10 22.22 -5.62 1.26
C ILE A 10 22.33 -6.60 0.10
N PHE A 11 23.14 -6.22 -0.89
CA PHE A 11 23.67 -7.13 -1.89
C PHE A 11 25.13 -7.39 -1.57
N GLU A 12 25.48 -8.65 -1.42
CA GLU A 12 26.86 -9.09 -1.23
C GLU A 12 27.22 -10.03 -2.37
N THR A 13 28.35 -9.74 -3.02
CA THR A 13 28.93 -10.65 -4.02
C THR A 13 30.15 -11.31 -3.39
N ALA A 14 30.10 -12.62 -3.21
CA ALA A 14 31.18 -13.42 -2.65
C ALA A 14 31.47 -14.59 -3.59
N GLU A 15 32.72 -14.67 -4.07
CA GLU A 15 33.21 -15.68 -5.01
C GLU A 15 32.31 -15.78 -6.27
N ASN A 16 31.49 -16.81 -6.34
CA ASN A 16 30.63 -17.15 -7.47
C ASN A 16 29.15 -16.82 -7.21
N TRP A 17 28.82 -16.16 -6.11
CA TRP A 17 27.44 -15.94 -5.69
C TRP A 17 27.15 -14.48 -5.37
N ARG A 18 25.97 -14.02 -5.77
CA ARG A 18 25.36 -12.79 -5.31
C ARG A 18 24.24 -13.15 -4.35
N THR A 19 24.23 -12.55 -3.16
CA THR A 19 23.24 -12.79 -2.13
C THR A 19 22.53 -11.49 -1.79
N PHE A 20 21.21 -11.52 -1.76
CA PHE A 20 20.36 -10.44 -1.29
C PHE A 20 19.84 -10.77 0.12
N ARG A 21 19.93 -9.80 1.03
CA ARG A 21 19.46 -9.92 2.41
C ARG A 21 18.79 -8.64 2.87
N HIS A 22 17.67 -8.80 3.59
CA HIS A 22 17.04 -7.73 4.35
C HIS A 22 17.38 -7.92 5.83
N GLU A 23 18.01 -6.92 6.43
CA GLU A 23 18.34 -6.85 7.86
C GLU A 23 17.42 -5.85 8.56
N LEU A 24 16.79 -6.29 9.64
CA LEU A 24 16.10 -5.44 10.61
C LEU A 24 17.09 -5.11 11.74
N VAL A 25 17.37 -3.83 11.92
CA VAL A 25 18.23 -3.35 13.00
C VAL A 25 17.35 -2.76 14.10
N ILE A 26 17.32 -3.42 15.26
CA ILE A 26 16.54 -2.99 16.43
C ILE A 26 17.53 -2.75 17.58
N ASN A 27 17.68 -1.51 18.02
CA ASN A 27 18.60 -1.15 19.11
C ASN A 27 20.03 -1.72 18.90
N ASN A 28 20.54 -1.61 17.67
CA ASN A 28 21.83 -2.16 17.21
C ASN A 28 21.93 -3.69 17.08
N LEU A 29 20.91 -4.45 17.50
CA LEU A 29 20.81 -5.87 17.18
C LEU A 29 20.39 -6.03 15.71
N ARG A 30 21.14 -6.83 14.94
CA ARG A 30 20.84 -7.12 13.53
C ARG A 30 20.13 -8.46 13.43
N ILE A 31 18.95 -8.46 12.82
CA ILE A 31 18.14 -9.65 12.60
C ILE A 31 17.93 -9.81 11.10
N ASN A 32 18.35 -10.93 10.53
CA ASN A 32 18.09 -11.24 9.12
C ASN A 32 16.62 -11.63 8.94
N CYS A 33 15.97 -11.03 7.96
CA CYS A 33 14.63 -11.41 7.55
C CYS A 33 14.67 -12.77 6.82
N GLN A 34 13.84 -13.70 7.27
CA GLN A 34 13.77 -15.04 6.68
C GLN A 34 13.08 -15.08 5.32
N SER A 35 12.19 -14.12 5.02
CA SER A 35 11.41 -14.10 3.79
C SER A 35 12.07 -13.38 2.61
N CYS A 36 13.14 -12.61 2.87
CA CYS A 36 13.80 -11.79 1.85
C CYS A 36 15.17 -12.32 1.43
N HIS A 37 15.61 -13.48 1.93
CA HIS A 37 16.91 -14.02 1.57
C HIS A 37 16.85 -14.67 0.19
N SER A 38 17.69 -14.24 -0.75
CA SER A 38 17.86 -14.94 -2.03
C SER A 38 19.32 -14.97 -2.49
N ARG A 39 19.69 -16.01 -3.23
CA ARG A 39 21.06 -16.26 -3.67
C ARG A 39 21.05 -16.75 -5.12
N VAL A 40 21.82 -16.09 -5.96
CA VAL A 40 21.98 -16.39 -7.40
C VAL A 40 23.45 -16.40 -7.76
N ALA A 41 23.83 -16.99 -8.89
CA ALA A 41 25.23 -16.97 -9.32
C ALA A 41 25.66 -15.53 -9.66
N ALA A 42 26.93 -15.19 -9.41
CA ALA A 42 27.43 -13.81 -9.50
C ALA A 42 27.39 -13.22 -10.91
N ASN A 43 27.35 -14.06 -11.95
CA ASN A 43 27.19 -13.70 -13.35
C ASN A 43 25.71 -13.53 -13.77
N GLU A 44 24.76 -13.95 -12.94
CA GLU A 44 23.34 -13.84 -13.25
C GLU A 44 22.84 -12.39 -13.10
N PRO A 45 21.81 -12.01 -13.88
CA PRO A 45 21.14 -10.73 -13.72
C PRO A 45 20.59 -10.50 -12.30
N TYR A 46 20.55 -9.24 -11.86
CA TYR A 46 19.94 -8.88 -10.58
C TYR A 46 18.47 -9.31 -10.49
N SER A 47 17.75 -9.29 -11.62
CA SER A 47 16.38 -9.75 -11.74
C SER A 47 16.15 -11.20 -11.29
N HIS A 48 17.17 -12.06 -11.28
CA HIS A 48 17.01 -13.46 -10.88
C HIS A 48 16.72 -13.62 -9.38
N HIS A 49 17.13 -12.66 -8.55
CA HIS A 49 16.74 -12.62 -7.14
C HIS A 49 15.22 -12.49 -6.93
N TRP A 50 14.50 -12.11 -7.98
CA TRP A 50 13.12 -11.66 -7.97
C TRP A 50 12.15 -12.61 -8.70
N LEU A 51 12.65 -13.72 -9.25
CA LEU A 51 11.86 -14.66 -10.03
C LEU A 51 11.03 -15.60 -9.18
N GLU A 52 11.58 -16.02 -8.05
CA GLU A 52 10.99 -16.99 -7.15
C GLU A 52 10.56 -16.28 -5.85
N GLY A 53 9.26 -16.26 -5.59
CA GLY A 53 8.70 -15.70 -4.36
C GLY A 53 7.18 -15.60 -4.44
N GLU A 54 6.52 -15.80 -3.31
CA GLU A 54 5.11 -15.45 -3.19
C GLU A 54 4.98 -13.93 -3.34
N ASP A 55 4.40 -13.51 -4.45
CA ASP A 55 4.10 -12.11 -4.68
C ASP A 55 2.87 -11.70 -3.89
N ALA A 56 3.07 -11.42 -2.60
CA ALA A 56 2.01 -10.98 -1.72
C ALA A 56 1.42 -9.61 -2.10
N THR A 57 1.99 -8.91 -3.10
CA THR A 57 1.59 -7.56 -3.47
C THR A 57 0.66 -7.51 -4.67
N HIS A 58 0.89 -8.38 -5.65
CA HIS A 58 0.09 -8.43 -6.87
C HIS A 58 -1.06 -9.41 -6.75
N ILE A 59 -2.20 -9.06 -7.34
CA ILE A 59 -3.37 -9.94 -7.42
C ILE A 59 -3.38 -10.67 -8.76
N LYS A 60 -3.98 -11.85 -8.80
CA LYS A 60 -4.30 -12.54 -10.05
C LYS A 60 -5.81 -12.52 -10.21
N LEU A 61 -6.29 -11.96 -11.33
CA LEU A 61 -7.72 -11.90 -11.62
C LEU A 61 -8.06 -12.84 -12.77
N SER A 62 -8.89 -13.83 -12.47
CA SER A 62 -9.56 -14.66 -13.45
C SER A 62 -10.52 -13.85 -14.32
N LEU A 63 -10.97 -14.44 -15.45
CA LEU A 63 -11.99 -13.81 -16.29
C LEU A 63 -13.29 -13.56 -15.50
N GLU A 64 -13.66 -14.46 -14.60
CA GLU A 64 -14.86 -14.37 -13.78
C GLU A 64 -14.76 -13.21 -12.77
N GLU A 65 -13.61 -13.03 -12.13
CA GLU A 65 -13.34 -11.88 -11.26
C GLU A 65 -13.39 -10.54 -12.02
N LYS A 66 -12.87 -10.51 -13.25
CA LYS A 66 -12.99 -9.33 -14.13
C LYS A 66 -14.45 -9.04 -14.52
N LEU A 67 -15.28 -10.07 -14.70
CA LEU A 67 -16.72 -9.89 -14.94
C LEU A 67 -17.44 -9.33 -13.70
N VAL A 68 -17.03 -9.74 -12.50
CA VAL A 68 -17.51 -9.14 -11.24
C VAL A 68 -17.17 -7.65 -11.17
N LEU A 69 -15.93 -7.25 -11.51
CA LEU A 69 -15.55 -5.82 -11.58
C LEU A 69 -16.40 -5.03 -12.58
N ARG A 70 -16.58 -5.56 -13.79
CA ARG A 70 -17.43 -4.92 -14.82
C ARG A 70 -18.87 -4.76 -14.35
N ARG A 71 -19.38 -5.73 -13.58
CA ARG A 71 -20.71 -5.63 -12.98
C ARG A 71 -20.77 -4.52 -11.94
N ILE A 72 -19.80 -4.44 -11.03
CA ILE A 72 -19.66 -3.37 -10.03
C ILE A 72 -19.65 -1.99 -10.70
N GLU A 73 -18.90 -1.84 -11.79
CA GLU A 73 -18.85 -0.60 -12.58
C GLU A 73 -20.20 -0.26 -13.22
N ARG A 74 -20.82 -1.24 -13.89
CA ARG A 74 -22.11 -1.08 -14.56
C ARG A 74 -23.22 -0.68 -13.59
N GLU A 75 -23.25 -1.32 -12.41
CA GLU A 75 -24.24 -1.08 -11.36
C GLU A 75 -23.86 0.08 -10.43
N ARG A 76 -22.72 0.74 -10.68
CA ARG A 76 -22.19 1.87 -9.90
C ARG A 76 -22.15 1.58 -8.39
N ILE A 77 -21.69 0.37 -8.06
CA ILE A 77 -21.55 -0.07 -6.68
C ILE A 77 -20.29 0.56 -6.10
N GLU A 78 -20.48 1.58 -5.26
CA GLU A 78 -19.39 2.31 -4.60
C GLU A 78 -19.27 1.94 -3.11
N CYS A 79 -20.32 1.35 -2.52
CA CYS A 79 -20.38 1.07 -1.10
C CYS A 79 -20.38 -0.45 -0.84
N PHE A 80 -19.51 -0.89 0.07
CA PHE A 80 -19.33 -2.29 0.42
C PHE A 80 -19.43 -2.46 1.93
N LEU A 81 -20.30 -3.36 2.37
CA LEU A 81 -20.42 -3.75 3.77
C LEU A 81 -19.68 -5.05 4.01
N LEU A 82 -18.84 -5.06 5.05
CA LEU A 82 -18.33 -6.29 5.64
C LEU A 82 -19.03 -6.51 6.97
N CYS A 83 -19.64 -7.69 7.09
CA CYS A 83 -20.30 -8.13 8.30
C CYS A 83 -19.51 -9.30 8.89
N ASP A 84 -19.37 -9.32 10.21
CA ASP A 84 -18.83 -10.45 10.94
C ASP A 84 -19.80 -11.63 10.83
N GLU A 85 -19.48 -12.57 9.94
CA GLU A 85 -20.16 -13.88 9.88
C GLU A 85 -19.54 -14.89 10.85
N SER A 86 -18.41 -14.56 11.48
CA SER A 86 -17.73 -15.44 12.42
C SER A 86 -18.40 -15.36 13.79
N ALA A 87 -18.44 -16.48 14.50
CA ALA A 87 -18.94 -16.53 15.88
C ALA A 87 -17.93 -15.96 16.89
N SER A 88 -16.82 -15.35 16.45
CA SER A 88 -15.84 -14.79 17.39
C SER A 88 -16.42 -13.53 18.04
N GLU A 89 -16.59 -13.54 19.36
CA GLU A 89 -17.27 -12.46 20.09
C GLU A 89 -16.41 -11.18 20.20
N ARG A 90 -15.16 -11.19 19.73
CA ARG A 90 -14.16 -10.15 20.01
C ARG A 90 -14.00 -9.19 18.85
N THR A 91 -14.38 -7.94 19.08
CA THR A 91 -14.17 -6.82 18.15
C THR A 91 -12.71 -6.62 17.74
N SER A 92 -11.75 -6.94 18.62
CA SER A 92 -10.32 -6.88 18.28
C SER A 92 -9.98 -7.78 17.10
N ASP A 93 -10.55 -8.98 17.06
CA ASP A 93 -10.21 -10.01 16.09
C ASP A 93 -10.84 -9.67 14.75
N PHE A 94 -12.12 -9.28 14.76
CA PHE A 94 -12.81 -8.74 13.58
C PHE A 94 -12.09 -7.54 12.96
N LEU A 95 -11.70 -6.55 13.77
CA LEU A 95 -11.01 -5.36 13.28
C LEU A 95 -9.60 -5.68 12.77
N LEU A 96 -8.90 -6.62 13.40
CA LEU A 96 -7.59 -7.06 12.95
C LEU A 96 -7.69 -7.77 11.59
N GLU A 97 -8.60 -8.72 11.42
CA GLU A 97 -8.81 -9.41 10.14
C GLU A 97 -9.30 -8.45 9.05
N ALA A 98 -10.21 -7.54 9.41
CA ALA A 98 -10.70 -6.51 8.51
C ALA A 98 -9.58 -5.59 8.00
N GLY A 99 -8.76 -5.07 8.90
CA GLY A 99 -7.70 -4.12 8.58
C GLY A 99 -6.51 -4.76 7.86
N THR A 100 -6.14 -5.99 8.24
CA THR A 100 -4.95 -6.66 7.69
C THR A 100 -5.21 -7.39 6.37
N ASP A 101 -6.44 -7.85 6.13
CA ASP A 101 -6.75 -8.76 5.02
C ASP A 101 -7.99 -8.33 4.24
N ALA A 102 -9.16 -8.24 4.89
CA ALA A 102 -10.43 -8.07 4.17
C ALA A 102 -10.51 -6.76 3.36
N VAL A 103 -10.22 -5.63 4.00
CA VAL A 103 -10.27 -4.31 3.35
C VAL A 103 -9.15 -4.18 2.32
N PRO A 104 -7.88 -4.50 2.62
CA PRO A 104 -6.83 -4.47 1.60
C PRO A 104 -7.10 -5.36 0.38
N GLN A 105 -7.65 -6.57 0.57
CA GLN A 105 -8.03 -7.46 -0.54
C GLN A 105 -9.09 -6.80 -1.44
N LEU A 106 -10.15 -6.26 -0.85
CA LEU A 106 -11.20 -5.55 -1.58
C LEU A 106 -10.64 -4.34 -2.34
N LEU A 107 -9.81 -3.53 -1.69
CA LEU A 107 -9.24 -2.33 -2.31
C LEU A 107 -8.29 -2.69 -3.46
N ARG A 108 -7.46 -3.74 -3.34
CA ARG A 108 -6.61 -4.19 -4.45
C ARG A 108 -7.45 -4.64 -5.65
N PHE A 109 -8.49 -5.42 -5.40
CA PHE A 109 -9.44 -5.86 -6.43
C PHE A 109 -10.06 -4.66 -7.16
N LEU A 110 -10.57 -3.68 -6.41
CA LEU A 110 -11.14 -2.45 -6.95
C LEU A 110 -10.09 -1.50 -7.55
N PHE A 111 -8.81 -1.67 -7.28
CA PHE A 111 -7.74 -0.87 -7.89
C PHE A 111 -7.42 -1.34 -9.31
N TYR A 112 -7.82 -2.54 -9.72
CA TYR A 112 -7.58 -3.03 -11.07
C TYR A 112 -8.09 -2.05 -12.12
N GLU A 113 -7.23 -1.72 -13.10
CA GLU A 113 -7.42 -0.70 -14.14
C GLU A 113 -7.65 0.74 -13.67
N ALA A 114 -7.91 0.97 -12.37
CA ALA A 114 -8.05 2.29 -11.81
C ALA A 114 -6.66 2.93 -11.64
N THR A 115 -6.58 4.22 -11.92
CA THR A 115 -5.35 5.01 -11.72
C THR A 115 -5.26 5.60 -10.32
N ARG A 116 -6.41 5.80 -9.68
CA ARG A 116 -6.56 6.32 -8.32
C ARG A 116 -7.91 5.92 -7.76
N MET A 117 -8.04 5.93 -6.44
CA MET A 117 -9.31 5.71 -5.76
C MET A 117 -9.47 6.63 -4.54
N GLY A 118 -10.67 7.17 -4.38
CA GLY A 118 -11.10 7.78 -3.13
C GLY A 118 -11.71 6.72 -2.21
N VAL A 119 -11.27 6.66 -0.96
CA VAL A 119 -11.72 5.66 0.02
C VAL A 119 -12.21 6.33 1.29
N THR A 120 -13.39 5.94 1.78
CA THR A 120 -13.83 6.16 3.16
C THR A 120 -14.04 4.82 3.86
N ILE A 121 -13.77 4.78 5.15
CA ILE A 121 -14.02 3.62 6.00
C ILE A 121 -14.89 4.07 7.16
N GLY A 122 -15.93 3.32 7.48
CA GLY A 122 -16.76 3.59 8.64
C GLY A 122 -17.08 2.36 9.46
N PHE A 123 -17.12 2.54 10.78
CA PHE A 123 -17.41 1.52 11.76
C PHE A 123 -18.79 1.74 12.38
N PHE A 124 -19.57 0.66 12.43
CA PHE A 124 -20.79 0.63 13.22
C PHE A 124 -20.43 0.13 14.62
N VAL A 125 -20.48 1.04 15.58
CA VAL A 125 -20.03 0.88 16.94
C VAL A 125 -21.25 0.74 17.85
N LYS A 126 -21.30 -0.34 18.63
CA LYS A 126 -22.28 -0.52 19.70
C LYS A 126 -21.59 -0.32 21.04
N ILE A 127 -22.11 0.58 21.89
CA ILE A 127 -21.55 0.88 23.21
C ILE A 127 -22.31 0.08 24.28
N ASN A 128 -21.58 -0.71 25.07
CA ASN A 128 -22.16 -1.68 26.01
C ASN A 128 -22.98 -1.03 27.13
N GLN A 129 -22.47 0.06 27.68
CA GLN A 129 -23.00 0.64 28.91
C GLN A 129 -24.36 1.34 28.74
N LYS A 130 -24.65 1.86 27.53
CA LYS A 130 -25.85 2.68 27.27
C LYS A 130 -26.73 2.17 26.13
N ARG A 131 -26.38 1.02 25.50
CA ARG A 131 -27.02 0.52 24.27
C ARG A 131 -27.04 1.56 23.15
N GLU A 132 -26.07 2.47 23.14
CA GLU A 132 -25.93 3.47 22.09
C GLU A 132 -25.35 2.81 20.84
N HIS A 133 -25.93 3.14 19.69
CA HIS A 133 -25.41 2.80 18.39
C HIS A 133 -24.81 4.05 17.77
N MET A 134 -23.56 3.95 17.34
CA MET A 134 -22.80 5.06 16.79
C MET A 134 -22.21 4.63 15.44
N TYR A 135 -22.12 5.55 14.50
CA TYR A 135 -21.44 5.36 13.23
C TYR A 135 -20.31 6.37 13.11
N TYR A 136 -19.08 5.87 12.98
CA TYR A 136 -17.88 6.67 12.80
C TYR A 136 -17.38 6.47 11.37
N GLU A 137 -17.21 7.52 10.59
CA GLU A 137 -16.70 7.44 9.21
C GLU A 137 -15.51 8.38 9.00
N THR A 138 -14.49 7.91 8.30
CA THR A 138 -13.32 8.71 7.95
C THR A 138 -13.66 9.74 6.88
N SER A 139 -12.88 10.81 6.80
CA SER A 139 -12.83 11.63 5.57
C SER A 139 -12.27 10.80 4.41
N GLU A 140 -12.59 11.20 3.17
CA GLU A 140 -12.10 10.53 1.96
C GLU A 140 -10.57 10.66 1.83
N VAL A 141 -9.89 9.54 1.58
CA VAL A 141 -8.46 9.47 1.27
C VAL A 141 -8.27 9.07 -0.18
N GLN A 142 -7.38 9.76 -0.88
CA GLN A 142 -7.01 9.41 -2.25
C GLN A 142 -5.78 8.50 -2.23
N ILE A 143 -5.97 7.26 -2.68
CA ILE A 143 -4.90 6.29 -2.93
C ILE A 143 -4.53 6.38 -4.41
N SER A 144 -3.28 6.74 -4.70
CA SER A 144 -2.77 6.90 -6.08
C SER A 144 -1.92 5.72 -6.56
N HIS A 145 -1.56 4.80 -5.67
CA HIS A 145 -0.76 3.63 -6.00
C HIS A 145 -1.19 2.45 -5.12
N PHE A 146 -1.34 1.26 -5.69
CA PHE A 146 -1.86 0.09 -4.97
C PHE A 146 -0.97 -0.36 -3.81
N LEU A 147 0.34 -0.07 -3.86
CA LEU A 147 1.26 -0.35 -2.75
C LEU A 147 1.01 0.50 -1.50
N ASP A 148 0.27 1.61 -1.62
CA ASP A 148 -0.10 2.48 -0.49
C ASP A 148 -1.34 1.99 0.26
N ILE A 149 -2.02 0.93 -0.23
CA ILE A 149 -3.29 0.45 0.31
C ILE A 149 -3.16 0.04 1.78
N ASN A 150 -2.17 -0.78 2.13
CA ASN A 150 -2.02 -1.28 3.49
C ASN A 150 -1.78 -0.14 4.49
N GLU A 151 -0.79 0.73 4.21
CA GLU A 151 -0.46 1.87 5.08
C GLU A 151 -1.64 2.83 5.25
N THR A 152 -2.41 3.03 4.17
CA THR A 152 -3.62 3.86 4.22
C THR A 152 -4.69 3.24 5.12
N VAL A 153 -4.97 1.94 4.97
CA VAL A 153 -5.95 1.23 5.79
C VAL A 153 -5.54 1.24 7.26
N ASP A 154 -4.26 0.95 7.55
CA ASP A 154 -3.72 0.96 8.91
C ASP A 154 -3.89 2.33 9.60
N LEU A 155 -3.60 3.42 8.87
CA LEU A 155 -3.81 4.77 9.39
C LEU A 155 -5.29 5.06 9.67
N LEU A 156 -6.17 4.73 8.71
CA LEU A 156 -7.61 4.99 8.84
C LEU A 156 -8.23 4.23 10.01
N PHE A 157 -7.88 2.95 10.17
CA PHE A 157 -8.30 2.13 11.31
C PHE A 157 -7.79 2.72 12.62
N SER A 158 -6.51 3.08 12.69
CA SER A 158 -5.90 3.66 13.90
C SER A 158 -6.61 4.94 14.33
N LEU A 159 -6.94 5.83 13.39
CA LEU A 159 -7.62 7.09 13.70
C LEU A 159 -9.09 6.91 14.08
N LEU A 160 -9.80 5.97 13.46
CA LEU A 160 -11.15 5.62 13.88
C LEU A 160 -11.16 5.08 15.31
N LEU A 161 -10.25 4.15 15.61
CA LEU A 161 -10.10 3.58 16.96
C LEU A 161 -9.71 4.65 17.98
N GLU A 162 -8.80 5.56 17.65
CA GLU A 162 -8.44 6.69 18.50
C GLU A 162 -9.65 7.58 18.80
N LYS A 163 -10.47 7.90 17.79
CA LYS A 163 -11.68 8.70 17.99
C LYS A 163 -12.72 8.01 18.86
N ILE A 164 -12.93 6.71 18.66
CA ILE A 164 -13.84 5.91 19.50
C ILE A 164 -13.33 5.88 20.94
N SER A 165 -12.02 5.66 21.13
CA SER A 165 -11.38 5.66 22.45
C SER A 165 -11.54 6.99 23.16
N ASN A 166 -11.30 8.10 22.46
CA ASN A 166 -11.45 9.44 23.01
C ASN A 166 -12.90 9.75 23.40
N TYR A 167 -13.87 9.31 22.60
CA TYR A 167 -15.29 9.44 22.94
C TYR A 167 -15.64 8.66 24.22
N LEU A 168 -15.20 7.40 24.31
CA LEU A 168 -15.44 6.56 25.49
C LEU A 168 -14.78 7.13 26.76
N ALA A 169 -13.54 7.62 26.64
CA ALA A 169 -12.84 8.24 27.76
C ALA A 169 -13.57 9.49 28.27
N LEU A 170 -14.08 10.34 27.37
CA LEU A 170 -14.76 11.60 27.73
C LEU A 170 -16.18 11.39 28.28
N GLN A 171 -16.95 10.46 27.71
CA GLN A 171 -18.38 10.30 28.02
C GLN A 171 -18.67 9.18 29.03
N HIS A 172 -17.76 8.23 29.19
CA HIS A 172 -18.03 6.97 29.89
C HIS A 172 -16.99 6.60 30.96
N ASN A 173 -15.89 7.34 31.12
CA ASN A 173 -14.79 7.00 32.03
C ASN A 173 -14.36 5.53 31.92
N SER A 174 -14.43 4.92 30.73
CA SER A 174 -14.13 3.51 30.50
C SER A 174 -13.02 3.32 29.49
N ASP A 175 -12.28 2.23 29.66
CA ASP A 175 -11.31 1.74 28.69
C ASP A 175 -11.99 1.07 27.47
N LEU A 176 -11.18 0.75 26.47
CA LEU A 176 -11.50 0.15 25.15
C LEU A 176 -12.39 -1.11 25.17
N GLU A 177 -12.68 -1.72 26.32
CA GLU A 177 -13.62 -2.85 26.45
C GLU A 177 -15.10 -2.43 26.42
N GLY A 178 -15.39 -1.13 26.29
CA GLY A 178 -16.73 -0.56 26.31
C GLY A 178 -17.55 -0.67 25.00
N PHE A 179 -16.97 -1.14 23.89
CA PHE A 179 -17.63 -1.11 22.58
C PHE A 179 -17.44 -2.38 21.73
N PHE A 180 -18.37 -2.58 20.80
CA PHE A 180 -18.32 -3.64 19.79
C PHE A 180 -18.45 -3.08 18.37
N VAL A 181 -17.61 -3.58 17.47
CA VAL A 181 -17.75 -3.43 16.02
C VAL A 181 -17.87 -4.82 15.40
N LYS A 182 -18.97 -5.04 14.68
CA LYS A 182 -19.25 -6.27 13.92
C LYS A 182 -19.63 -6.00 12.46
N ARG A 183 -19.67 -4.72 12.09
CA ARG A 183 -20.03 -4.27 10.75
C ARG A 183 -19.17 -3.06 10.43
N LEU A 184 -18.62 -3.06 9.22
CA LEU A 184 -17.93 -1.91 8.67
C LEU A 184 -18.40 -1.63 7.25
N LYS A 185 -18.27 -0.37 6.87
CA LYS A 185 -18.61 0.15 5.55
C LYS A 185 -17.34 0.68 4.90
N VAL A 186 -17.09 0.29 3.65
CA VAL A 186 -16.04 0.85 2.80
C VAL A 186 -16.70 1.48 1.60
N THR A 187 -16.47 2.79 1.41
CA THR A 187 -16.90 3.48 0.19
C THR A 187 -15.69 3.70 -0.70
N VAL A 188 -15.76 3.29 -1.97
CA VAL A 188 -14.68 3.37 -2.94
C VAL A 188 -15.16 4.04 -4.20
N LYS A 189 -14.50 5.14 -4.57
CA LYS A 189 -14.71 5.85 -5.84
C LYS A 189 -13.49 5.64 -6.73
N ARG A 190 -13.64 4.80 -7.75
CA ARG A 190 -12.58 4.51 -8.72
C ARG A 190 -12.50 5.63 -9.75
N GLN A 191 -11.28 5.96 -10.17
CA GLN A 191 -11.02 7.03 -11.12
C GLN A 191 -9.96 6.59 -12.14
N TRP A 192 -10.23 6.88 -13.40
CA TRP A 192 -9.34 6.67 -14.55
C TRP A 192 -8.93 8.04 -15.07
N THR A 193 -7.66 8.38 -14.89
CA THR A 193 -7.09 9.60 -15.44
C THR A 193 -6.02 9.25 -16.44
N ASP A 194 -6.11 9.83 -17.64
CA ASP A 194 -5.02 9.85 -18.59
C ASP A 194 -3.92 10.75 -18.03
N GLY A 195 -2.90 10.15 -17.43
CA GLY A 195 -1.83 10.88 -16.75
C GLY A 195 -0.68 9.97 -16.33
N GLU A 196 0.41 10.59 -15.88
CA GLU A 196 1.59 9.86 -15.40
C GLU A 196 1.26 9.01 -14.17
N LEU A 197 1.65 7.74 -14.25
CA LEU A 197 1.57 6.80 -13.14
C LEU A 197 2.34 7.36 -11.94
N GLN A 198 1.66 7.43 -10.80
CA GLN A 198 2.26 7.94 -9.58
C GLN A 198 3.20 6.89 -8.98
N LEU A 199 4.26 7.34 -8.31
CA LEU A 199 5.05 6.46 -7.46
C LEU A 199 4.29 6.17 -6.15
N PRO A 200 4.58 5.05 -5.47
CA PRO A 200 4.13 4.83 -4.10
C PRO A 200 4.45 6.04 -3.22
N LEU A 201 3.57 6.37 -2.29
CA LEU A 201 3.63 7.59 -1.51
C LEU A 201 4.99 7.78 -0.83
N GLN A 202 5.56 6.71 -0.27
CA GLN A 202 6.89 6.69 0.35
C GLN A 202 7.99 7.26 -0.56
N TYR A 203 7.92 6.99 -1.86
CA TYR A 203 8.91 7.48 -2.84
C TYR A 203 8.49 8.81 -3.46
N ARG A 204 7.19 9.03 -3.65
CA ARG A 204 6.66 10.30 -4.16
C ARG A 204 7.06 11.48 -3.28
N VAL A 205 6.93 11.35 -1.95
CA VAL A 205 7.31 12.41 -1.00
C VAL A 205 8.83 12.69 -0.98
N LYS A 206 9.66 11.75 -1.46
CA LYS A 206 11.10 11.94 -1.63
C LYS A 206 11.42 12.67 -2.93
N CYS A 207 10.69 12.40 -4.01
CA CYS A 207 10.91 13.03 -5.31
C CYS A 207 10.40 14.48 -5.38
N ASP A 208 9.30 14.80 -4.67
CA ASP A 208 8.65 16.12 -4.75
C ASP A 208 9.49 17.30 -4.26
N VAL A 209 10.60 17.06 -3.55
CA VAL A 209 11.39 18.12 -2.89
C VAL A 209 12.27 18.89 -3.87
N ASN A 210 12.62 18.34 -5.05
CA ASN A 210 13.60 18.94 -5.95
C ASN A 210 13.13 18.98 -7.41
N ARG A 211 12.00 19.66 -7.69
CA ARG A 211 11.74 20.22 -9.05
C ARG A 211 12.59 21.46 -9.36
N VAL A 212 13.69 21.67 -8.63
CA VAL A 212 14.65 22.76 -8.87
C VAL A 212 15.67 22.31 -9.92
N GLN A 213 15.45 22.83 -11.12
CA GLN A 213 16.32 23.14 -12.26
C GLN A 213 17.75 22.53 -12.40
N SER A 214 18.02 22.16 -13.66
CA SER A 214 19.33 22.01 -14.36
C SER A 214 20.08 20.68 -14.13
N ASN A 215 20.81 20.07 -15.08
CA ASN A 215 21.05 20.26 -16.52
C ASN A 215 21.64 18.93 -17.04
N ASN A 216 21.43 18.60 -18.32
CA ASN A 216 22.26 17.69 -19.14
C ASN A 216 22.41 16.22 -18.69
N LEU A 217 21.31 15.47 -18.59
CA LEU A 217 21.39 14.02 -18.83
C LEU A 217 21.16 13.76 -20.31
N THR A 218 21.96 12.88 -20.90
CA THR A 218 21.76 12.44 -22.29
C THR A 218 20.33 11.95 -22.45
N PRO A 219 19.57 12.46 -23.44
CA PRO A 219 18.20 12.01 -23.65
C PRO A 219 18.23 10.51 -23.93
N VAL A 220 17.63 9.74 -23.02
CA VAL A 220 17.40 8.31 -23.24
C VAL A 220 16.16 8.18 -24.09
N ASP A 221 16.27 7.42 -25.17
CA ASP A 221 15.11 7.07 -25.98
C ASP A 221 14.19 6.13 -25.17
N MET A 222 13.12 6.71 -24.61
CA MET A 222 12.14 6.00 -23.80
C MET A 222 11.41 4.91 -24.58
N THR A 223 11.25 5.05 -25.89
CA THR A 223 10.60 4.03 -26.72
C THR A 223 11.50 2.82 -26.87
N LEU A 224 12.77 3.04 -27.21
CA LEU A 224 13.77 1.98 -27.31
C LEU A 224 14.00 1.29 -25.96
N LEU A 225 14.02 2.06 -24.87
CA LEU A 225 14.18 1.53 -23.52
C LEU A 225 13.01 0.60 -23.13
N THR A 226 11.78 1.06 -23.37
CA THR A 226 10.57 0.29 -23.06
C THR A 226 10.51 -1.00 -23.88
N ASP A 227 10.77 -0.91 -25.19
CA ASP A 227 10.81 -2.08 -26.06
C ASP A 227 11.89 -3.08 -25.65
N SER A 228 13.06 -2.58 -25.25
CA SER A 228 14.16 -3.42 -24.77
C SER A 228 13.81 -4.14 -23.48
N TYR A 229 13.15 -3.45 -22.54
CA TYR A 229 12.65 -4.05 -21.30
C TYR A 229 11.61 -5.14 -21.58
N LEU A 230 10.62 -4.87 -22.43
CA LEU A 230 9.56 -5.85 -22.75
C LEU A 230 10.14 -7.10 -23.43
N ARG A 231 11.11 -6.93 -24.34
CA ARG A 231 11.82 -8.07 -24.96
C ARG A 231 12.67 -8.85 -23.97
N TYR A 232 13.29 -8.15 -23.02
CA TYR A 232 14.10 -8.75 -21.96
C TYR A 232 13.25 -9.63 -21.03
N GLN A 233 12.08 -9.14 -20.62
CA GLN A 233 11.14 -9.87 -19.77
C GLN A 233 10.53 -11.10 -20.46
N GLY A 234 10.15 -10.98 -21.74
CA GLY A 234 9.40 -12.01 -22.47
C GLY A 234 10.22 -13.23 -22.92
N LYS A 235 11.56 -13.21 -22.82
CA LYS A 235 12.44 -14.27 -23.37
C LYS A 235 13.18 -15.12 -22.33
N GLN A 236 12.80 -15.07 -21.04
CA GLN A 236 13.68 -15.59 -19.98
C GLN A 236 15.12 -15.07 -20.18
N PHE A 237 15.26 -13.74 -20.27
CA PHE A 237 16.54 -13.02 -20.20
C PHE A 237 17.47 -13.21 -21.41
N GLY A 238 17.14 -12.55 -22.53
CA GLY A 238 18.15 -12.23 -23.56
C GLY A 238 19.08 -11.09 -23.12
N ASP A 239 20.18 -10.84 -23.83
CA ASP A 239 21.09 -9.73 -23.51
C ASP A 239 20.37 -8.37 -23.61
N PHE A 240 20.34 -7.62 -22.51
CA PHE A 240 19.90 -6.22 -22.55
C PHE A 240 20.92 -5.42 -23.38
N PRO A 241 20.48 -4.54 -24.31
CA PRO A 241 21.41 -3.88 -25.23
C PRO A 241 22.50 -3.12 -24.48
N ALA A 242 23.77 -3.51 -24.68
CA ALA A 242 24.92 -2.85 -24.05
C ALA A 242 25.06 -1.35 -24.46
N SER A 243 24.39 -0.95 -25.54
CA SER A 243 24.27 0.45 -25.97
C SER A 243 23.40 1.29 -25.01
N LEU A 244 22.42 0.68 -24.34
CA LEU A 244 21.56 1.33 -23.35
C LEU A 244 22.25 1.29 -21.98
N ARG A 245 23.08 2.29 -21.70
CA ARG A 245 23.72 2.49 -20.40
C ARG A 245 22.73 3.08 -19.40
N VAL A 246 21.84 2.23 -18.88
CA VAL A 246 20.80 2.60 -17.92
C VAL A 246 20.77 1.65 -16.73
N ASN A 247 20.27 2.13 -15.59
CA ASN A 247 19.95 1.30 -14.44
C ASN A 247 18.44 1.16 -14.31
N LEU A 248 17.97 -0.06 -14.04
CA LEU A 248 16.57 -0.34 -13.78
C LEU A 248 16.41 -0.84 -12.34
N TYR A 249 15.42 -0.32 -11.66
CA TYR A 249 14.99 -0.75 -10.33
C TYR A 249 13.54 -1.26 -10.39
N CYS A 250 13.15 -2.07 -9.41
CA CYS A 250 11.76 -2.43 -9.19
C CYS A 250 11.38 -2.32 -7.72
N PHE A 251 10.08 -2.24 -7.44
CA PHE A 251 9.56 -2.26 -6.08
C PHE A 251 9.37 -3.67 -5.58
N ARG A 252 9.64 -3.86 -4.29
CA ARG A 252 9.45 -5.09 -3.54
C ARG A 252 8.87 -4.79 -2.16
N MET A 253 8.08 -5.73 -1.65
CA MET A 253 7.57 -5.68 -0.28
C MET A 253 8.08 -6.87 0.51
N CYS A 254 8.53 -6.62 1.73
CA CYS A 254 8.98 -7.70 2.60
C CYS A 254 7.75 -8.43 3.13
N ALA A 255 7.67 -9.75 2.92
CA ALA A 255 6.51 -10.52 3.39
C ALA A 255 6.38 -10.49 4.92
N SER A 256 7.50 -10.39 5.65
CA SER A 256 7.53 -10.36 7.12
C SER A 256 7.35 -8.96 7.72
N SER A 257 8.08 -7.94 7.23
CA SER A 257 7.99 -6.59 7.79
C SER A 257 6.92 -5.71 7.15
N LYS A 258 6.39 -6.12 6.00
CA LYS A 258 5.49 -5.34 5.12
C LYS A 258 6.09 -4.03 4.60
N GLU A 259 7.38 -3.83 4.78
CA GLU A 259 8.08 -2.63 4.30
C GLU A 259 8.25 -2.67 2.78
N LEU A 260 7.97 -1.55 2.13
CA LEU A 260 8.22 -1.32 0.71
C LEU A 260 9.65 -0.84 0.48
N TYR A 261 10.34 -1.43 -0.48
CA TYR A 261 11.71 -1.10 -0.84
C TYR A 261 11.95 -1.18 -2.35
N ALA A 262 12.86 -0.35 -2.86
CA ALA A 262 13.31 -0.42 -4.26
C ALA A 262 14.61 -1.21 -4.34
N VAL A 263 14.68 -2.17 -5.26
CA VAL A 263 15.85 -3.01 -5.51
C VAL A 263 16.32 -2.92 -6.94
N PRO A 264 17.62 -3.13 -7.20
CA PRO A 264 18.13 -3.24 -8.56
C PRO A 264 17.47 -4.40 -9.31
N TYR A 265 17.02 -4.11 -10.52
CA TYR A 265 16.57 -5.08 -11.51
C TYR A 265 17.66 -5.32 -12.57
N LEU A 266 18.32 -4.23 -13.00
CA LEU A 266 19.44 -4.22 -13.93
C LEU A 266 20.40 -3.09 -13.55
N LEU A 267 21.70 -3.38 -13.45
CA LEU A 267 22.75 -2.37 -13.29
C LEU A 267 23.76 -2.56 -14.41
N THR A 268 23.95 -1.55 -15.26
CA THR A 268 24.82 -1.64 -16.45
C THR A 268 26.17 -0.92 -16.28
N SER A 269 26.32 -0.11 -15.24
CA SER A 269 27.54 0.65 -14.97
C SER A 269 27.88 0.65 -13.48
N ASP A 270 29.18 0.66 -13.18
CA ASP A 270 29.71 0.87 -11.83
C ASP A 270 29.41 2.30 -11.32
N ASP A 271 29.22 3.27 -12.22
CA ASP A 271 28.84 4.64 -11.86
C ASP A 271 27.32 4.80 -11.78
N VAL A 272 26.75 4.24 -10.70
CA VAL A 272 25.32 4.31 -10.39
C VAL A 272 24.82 5.76 -10.26
N ASN A 273 25.71 6.72 -9.96
CA ASN A 273 25.28 8.11 -9.71
C ASN A 273 25.04 8.91 -10.99
N ASN A 274 25.79 8.63 -12.04
CA ASN A 274 25.72 9.38 -13.30
C ASN A 274 24.99 8.60 -14.42
N THR A 275 24.69 7.32 -14.19
CA THR A 275 23.94 6.50 -15.14
C THR A 275 22.44 6.80 -15.02
N PRO A 276 21.74 7.12 -16.14
CA PRO A 276 20.30 7.30 -16.15
C PRO A 276 19.59 6.12 -15.48
N THR A 277 18.77 6.42 -14.48
CA THR A 277 18.17 5.40 -13.61
C THR A 277 16.65 5.49 -13.70
N PHE A 278 16.00 4.34 -13.84
CA PHE A 278 14.55 4.24 -13.96
C PHE A 278 13.99 3.19 -12.99
N ILE A 279 12.77 3.41 -12.53
CA ILE A 279 11.99 2.42 -11.79
C ILE A 279 10.89 1.85 -12.68
N ILE A 280 10.77 0.53 -12.66
CA ILE A 280 9.71 -0.22 -13.32
C ILE A 280 8.40 0.01 -12.57
N GLN A 281 7.40 0.52 -13.28
CA GLN A 281 6.05 0.68 -12.77
C GLN A 281 5.18 -0.44 -13.30
N ASN A 282 4.58 -1.19 -12.37
CA ASN A 282 3.61 -2.23 -12.66
C ASN A 282 2.25 -1.82 -12.12
N ASP A 283 1.18 -2.44 -12.62
CA ASP A 283 -0.13 -2.35 -11.99
C ASP A 283 -0.31 -3.35 -10.85
N VAL A 284 -1.51 -3.35 -10.26
CA VAL A 284 -1.88 -4.26 -9.17
C VAL A 284 -1.81 -5.74 -9.55
N THR A 285 -1.79 -6.09 -10.84
CA THR A 285 -1.61 -7.48 -11.32
C THR A 285 -0.17 -7.84 -11.65
N GLY A 286 0.76 -6.87 -11.52
CA GLY A 286 2.16 -7.04 -11.86
C GLY A 286 2.46 -6.84 -13.35
N GLU A 287 1.47 -6.40 -14.15
CA GLU A 287 1.68 -6.09 -15.56
C GLU A 287 2.42 -4.76 -15.67
N PHE A 288 3.37 -4.71 -16.60
CA PHE A 288 4.16 -3.52 -16.87
C PHE A 288 3.27 -2.37 -17.37
N ARG A 289 3.43 -1.20 -16.76
CA ARG A 289 2.70 0.03 -17.12
C ARG A 289 3.60 1.13 -17.61
N GLY A 290 4.87 1.16 -17.21
CA GLY A 290 5.81 2.17 -17.67
C GLY A 290 7.12 2.20 -16.88
N LEU A 291 7.95 3.18 -17.23
CA LEU A 291 9.20 3.47 -16.56
C LEU A 291 9.17 4.91 -16.05
N HIS A 292 9.60 5.11 -14.81
CA HIS A 292 9.72 6.44 -14.22
C HIS A 292 11.19 6.78 -13.96
N GLU A 293 11.65 7.93 -14.46
CA GLU A 293 13.02 8.38 -14.29
C GLU A 293 13.30 8.81 -12.84
N ILE A 294 14.37 8.27 -12.25
CA ILE A 294 14.87 8.66 -10.93
C ILE A 294 16.09 9.56 -11.12
N ARG A 295 15.93 10.85 -10.83
CA ARG A 295 17.00 11.85 -10.97
C ARG A 295 18.04 11.82 -9.85
N ASN A 296 17.66 11.42 -8.64
CA ASN A 296 18.57 11.35 -7.49
C ASN A 296 18.41 10.01 -6.78
N ILE A 297 19.14 9.01 -7.26
CA ILE A 297 19.04 7.64 -6.75
C ILE A 297 19.46 7.52 -5.28
N ARG A 298 20.44 8.31 -4.81
CA ARG A 298 20.88 8.31 -3.41
C ARG A 298 19.77 8.76 -2.47
N HIS A 299 19.07 9.83 -2.84
CA HIS A 299 17.93 10.31 -2.06
C HIS A 299 16.73 9.36 -2.16
N PHE A 300 16.47 8.82 -3.35
CA PHE A 300 15.39 7.88 -3.61
C PHE A 300 15.50 6.60 -2.77
N LEU A 301 16.71 6.01 -2.67
CA LEU A 301 16.97 4.78 -1.92
C LEU A 301 17.23 5.01 -0.42
N ARG A 302 17.26 6.26 0.06
CA ARG A 302 17.52 6.56 1.47
C ARG A 302 16.36 6.07 2.34
N ALA A 303 16.68 5.36 3.42
CA ALA A 303 15.68 4.93 4.40
C ALA A 303 15.18 6.10 5.25
N ASP A 304 13.86 6.24 5.41
CA ASP A 304 13.22 7.35 6.15
C ASP A 304 13.59 7.36 7.64
N SER A 305 13.88 6.19 8.21
CA SER A 305 14.33 6.01 9.60
C SER A 305 15.58 6.80 10.01
N GLN A 306 16.31 7.38 9.04
CA GLN A 306 17.51 8.18 9.30
C GLN A 306 17.20 9.67 9.52
N ASP A 307 16.00 10.15 9.19
CA ASP A 307 15.68 11.57 9.15
C ASP A 307 14.43 11.89 9.99
N HIS A 308 14.65 12.54 11.14
CA HIS A 308 13.72 13.37 11.93
C HIS A 308 12.30 12.86 12.25
N LEU A 309 11.90 12.94 13.52
CA LEU A 309 10.48 12.80 13.89
C LEU A 309 9.66 13.91 13.24
N PHE A 310 8.67 13.55 12.43
CA PHE A 310 7.74 14.51 11.84
C PHE A 310 6.64 14.83 12.85
N VAL A 311 6.35 16.11 13.04
CA VAL A 311 5.32 16.55 14.00
C VAL A 311 4.23 17.30 13.28
N CYS A 312 2.99 16.85 13.49
CA CYS A 312 1.83 17.60 13.01
C CYS A 312 1.67 18.90 13.80
N ARG A 313 1.59 20.03 13.09
CA ARG A 313 1.44 21.34 13.76
C ARG A 313 0.07 21.51 14.42
N LEU A 314 -0.95 20.85 13.89
CA LEU A 314 -2.35 20.93 14.36
C LEU A 314 -2.56 20.06 15.60
N CYS A 315 -2.38 18.75 15.49
CA CYS A 315 -2.67 17.81 16.59
C CYS A 315 -1.45 17.43 17.44
N LYS A 316 -0.24 17.90 17.09
CA LYS A 316 1.03 17.58 17.78
C LYS A 316 1.44 16.10 17.77
N THR A 317 0.74 15.23 17.04
CA THR A 317 1.13 13.82 16.86
C THR A 317 2.48 13.70 16.17
N HIS A 318 3.28 12.76 16.66
CA HIS A 318 4.61 12.44 16.14
C HIS A 318 4.53 11.24 15.19
N PHE A 319 5.22 11.34 14.05
CA PHE A 319 5.32 10.30 13.05
C PHE A 319 6.78 9.94 12.83
N ALA A 320 7.07 8.64 12.84
CA ALA A 320 8.40 8.12 12.51
C ALA A 320 8.63 8.01 10.99
N ASP A 321 7.56 8.04 10.20
CA ASP A 321 7.58 7.90 8.75
C ASP A 321 6.94 9.12 8.08
N ARG A 322 7.60 9.61 7.03
CA ARG A 322 7.14 10.71 6.19
C ARG A 322 5.88 10.35 5.40
N ALA A 323 5.73 9.10 4.96
CA ALA A 323 4.55 8.62 4.24
C ALA A 323 3.31 8.69 5.14
N MET A 324 3.40 8.14 6.36
CA MET A 324 2.33 8.22 7.37
C MET A 324 1.99 9.67 7.73
N PHE A 325 2.98 10.54 7.83
CA PHE A 325 2.73 11.97 8.05
C PHE A 325 2.01 12.64 6.87
N ALA A 326 2.36 12.28 5.64
CA ALA A 326 1.71 12.79 4.43
C ALA A 326 0.24 12.32 4.34
N LEU A 327 -0.03 11.04 4.60
CA LEU A 327 -1.39 10.50 4.69
C LEU A 327 -2.21 11.22 5.77
N HIS A 328 -1.63 11.41 6.96
CA HIS A 328 -2.29 12.12 8.05
C HIS A 328 -2.66 13.57 7.69
N LYS A 329 -1.83 14.26 6.91
CA LYS A 329 -2.16 15.59 6.38
C LYS A 329 -3.29 15.55 5.36
N GLN A 330 -3.34 14.52 4.52
CA GLN A 330 -4.35 14.38 3.47
C GLN A 330 -5.77 14.33 4.06
N ILE A 331 -5.93 13.74 5.23
CA ILE A 331 -7.19 13.68 5.99
C ILE A 331 -7.37 14.81 7.00
N ASN A 332 -6.55 15.86 6.91
CA ASN A 332 -6.56 17.01 7.79
C ASN A 332 -6.60 16.62 9.29
N CYS A 333 -5.73 15.71 9.71
CA CYS A 333 -5.68 15.21 11.10
C CYS A 333 -6.97 14.55 11.58
N GLY A 334 -7.80 14.07 10.65
CA GLY A 334 -9.11 13.50 10.93
C GLY A 334 -10.19 14.54 11.24
N SER A 335 -9.98 15.83 10.95
CA SER A 335 -10.98 16.88 11.23
C SER A 335 -12.28 16.72 10.43
N GLY A 336 -12.28 15.92 9.36
CA GLY A 336 -13.43 15.67 8.50
C GLY A 336 -14.16 14.35 8.78
N PHE A 337 -13.86 13.67 9.89
CA PHE A 337 -14.55 12.42 10.20
C PHE A 337 -15.94 12.75 10.72
N VAL A 338 -16.90 11.94 10.31
CA VAL A 338 -18.29 12.09 10.71
C VAL A 338 -18.63 11.11 11.81
N VAL A 339 -19.36 11.58 12.82
CA VAL A 339 -19.86 10.75 13.92
C VAL A 339 -21.36 10.96 13.99
N TRP A 340 -22.11 9.86 13.87
CA TRP A 340 -23.56 9.86 13.94
C TRP A 340 -23.99 8.98 15.10
N GLN A 341 -24.89 9.49 15.93
CA GLN A 341 -25.66 8.63 16.81
C GLN A 341 -26.83 8.05 16.01
N MET A 342 -26.98 6.73 16.08
CA MET A 342 -28.01 5.97 15.37
C MET A 342 -29.05 5.50 16.38
N ASP A 343 -30.33 5.56 16.02
CA ASP A 343 -31.41 5.06 16.87
C ASP A 343 -31.46 3.51 16.87
N GLU A 344 -31.91 2.92 17.98
CA GLU A 344 -32.06 1.46 18.15
C GLU A 344 -33.04 0.84 17.13
N PRO A 345 -32.84 -0.45 16.81
CA PRO A 345 -31.87 -0.89 15.83
C PRO A 345 -32.27 -0.42 14.42
N THR A 346 -31.49 0.49 13.82
CA THR A 346 -31.63 0.82 12.39
C THR A 346 -31.30 -0.40 11.53
N VAL A 347 -32.34 -1.05 11.00
CA VAL A 347 -32.23 -2.04 9.93
C VAL A 347 -32.11 -1.27 8.62
N GLU A 348 -30.93 -1.30 8.01
CA GLU A 348 -30.73 -0.78 6.67
C GLU A 348 -31.22 -1.82 5.65
N LEU A 349 -32.34 -1.52 5.00
CA LEU A 349 -32.87 -2.32 3.91
C LEU A 349 -32.36 -1.76 2.59
N HIS A 350 -31.56 -2.56 1.90
CA HIS A 350 -31.03 -2.22 0.58
C HIS A 350 -31.75 -3.07 -0.47
N ALA A 351 -32.37 -2.42 -1.46
CA ALA A 351 -33.14 -3.11 -2.49
C ALA A 351 -32.25 -3.97 -3.41
N ASN A 352 -31.02 -3.51 -3.65
CA ASN A 352 -30.07 -4.12 -4.58
C ASN A 352 -28.77 -4.49 -3.85
N CYS A 353 -28.77 -5.62 -3.13
CA CYS A 353 -27.56 -6.18 -2.55
C CYS A 353 -26.83 -7.08 -3.56
N PHE A 354 -25.58 -6.76 -3.86
CA PHE A 354 -24.70 -7.59 -4.65
C PHE A 354 -23.70 -8.31 -3.75
N VAL A 355 -23.89 -9.61 -3.53
CA VAL A 355 -22.97 -10.42 -2.73
C VAL A 355 -21.72 -10.72 -3.56
N LEU A 356 -20.55 -10.34 -3.06
CA LEU A 356 -19.29 -10.67 -3.71
C LEU A 356 -19.01 -12.19 -3.53
N PRO A 357 -18.59 -12.91 -4.58
CA PRO A 357 -18.44 -14.37 -4.50
C PRO A 357 -17.36 -14.81 -3.51
N LYS A 358 -17.72 -15.66 -2.53
CA LYS A 358 -16.79 -16.18 -1.51
C LYS A 358 -15.63 -17.02 -2.07
N GLN A 359 -15.73 -17.46 -3.32
CA GLN A 359 -14.66 -18.17 -4.02
C GLN A 359 -13.45 -17.25 -4.34
N TYR A 360 -13.65 -15.92 -4.37
CA TYR A 360 -12.57 -14.95 -4.61
C TYR A 360 -12.27 -14.09 -3.38
N PHE A 361 -13.29 -13.84 -2.55
CA PHE A 361 -13.16 -13.04 -1.34
C PHE A 361 -13.24 -13.95 -0.12
N LYS A 362 -12.20 -13.92 0.71
CA LYS A 362 -12.16 -14.71 1.95
C LYS A 362 -13.28 -14.30 2.92
N HIS A 363 -13.70 -13.05 2.85
CA HIS A 363 -14.71 -12.47 3.73
C HIS A 363 -15.98 -12.12 2.95
N ALA A 364 -17.12 -12.16 3.64
CA ALA A 364 -18.42 -11.87 3.04
C ALA A 364 -18.63 -10.36 2.84
N TRP A 365 -18.48 -9.93 1.60
CA TRP A 365 -18.71 -8.55 1.20
C TRP A 365 -20.06 -8.38 0.50
N PHE A 366 -20.78 -7.34 0.90
CA PHE A 366 -22.06 -6.95 0.31
C PHE A 366 -21.92 -5.58 -0.36
N GLY A 367 -21.88 -5.57 -1.69
CA GLY A 367 -21.96 -4.37 -2.48
C GLY A 367 -23.38 -3.81 -2.46
N LEU A 368 -23.53 -2.51 -2.24
CA LEU A 368 -24.81 -1.82 -2.23
C LEU A 368 -25.00 -1.11 -3.57
N GLY A 369 -25.86 -1.67 -4.41
CA GLY A 369 -26.33 -1.03 -5.63
C GLY A 369 -27.31 0.10 -5.30
N ARG A 370 -27.33 1.13 -6.16
CA ARG A 370 -28.33 2.20 -6.06
C ARG A 370 -29.70 1.75 -6.56
#